data_AF-A0A9Q0E8T3-F1
#
_entry.id   AF-A0A9Q0E8T3-F1
#
_cell.length_a   1.000
_cell.length_b   1.000
_cell.length_c   1.000
_cell.angle_alpha   90.00
_cell.angle_beta   90.00
_cell.angle_gamma   90.00
#
_symmetry.space_group_name_H-M   'P 1'
#
loop_
_entity.id
_entity.type
_entity.pdbx_description
1 polymer ?
#
loop_
_entity_poly.entity_id
_entity_poly.type
_entity_poly.pdbx_seq_one_letter_code
_entity_poly.pdbx_strand_id
1 'polypeptide(L)'
;MSILAAYLRKWRLQLSTGKTVSAAYHLCNGEAKRELSVSVDNKRLEHQLAPKYLGVRLDRTLSYKRHLEEVRAKVTARVSLIRRLAGTTWGASARTLRISTQALVFSAAEYCAPVWSRSPHVKKVDPIINNALRIITVEEEEVGRRCLGGFESTGCGKGRILFFLGLPIEREGFGFKHDISVELRRLLRDPRLTPEDYRPVEYTR
;
A
#
# COMPACT_ATOMS: atom_id res chain seq x y z
N MET A 1 18.30 23.35 21.44
CA MET A 1 17.26 22.62 22.21
C MET A 1 16.80 23.32 23.49
N SER A 2 17.57 24.25 24.06
CA SER A 2 17.21 24.97 25.29
C SER A 2 15.85 25.68 25.21
N ILE A 3 15.55 26.33 24.07
CA ILE A 3 14.27 27.03 23.84
C ILE A 3 13.08 26.04 23.88
N LEU A 4 13.18 24.92 23.15
CA LEU A 4 12.13 23.90 23.12
C LEU A 4 11.92 23.26 24.49
N ALA A 5 13.01 22.97 25.22
CA ALA A 5 12.94 22.42 26.57
C ALA A 5 12.27 23.41 27.55
N ALA A 6 12.62 24.70 27.48
CA ALA A 6 11.98 25.74 28.29
C ALA A 6 10.49 25.90 27.94
N TYR A 7 10.14 25.84 26.65
CA TYR A 7 8.75 25.85 26.20
C TYR A 7 7.97 24.68 26.78
N LEU A 8 8.45 23.44 26.60
CA LEU A 8 7.79 22.24 27.13
C LEU A 8 7.61 22.32 28.66
N ARG A 9 8.63 22.80 29.38
CA ARG A 9 8.55 23.01 30.84
C ARG A 9 7.52 24.06 31.23
N LYS A 10 7.39 25.16 30.48
CA LYS A 10 6.33 26.17 30.69
C LYS A 10 4.94 25.52 30.61
N TRP A 11 4.76 24.55 29.73
CA TRP A 11 3.53 23.78 29.56
C TRP A 11 3.46 22.51 30.43
N ARG A 12 4.35 22.37 31.44
CA ARG A 12 4.41 21.23 32.36
C ARG A 12 4.62 19.86 31.67
N LEU A 13 5.25 19.86 30.49
CA LEU A 13 5.62 18.65 29.75
C LEU A 13 7.10 18.30 29.98
N GLN A 14 7.35 17.03 30.32
CA GLN A 14 8.71 16.49 30.47
C GLN A 14 9.10 15.67 29.23
N LEU A 15 10.22 16.02 28.62
CA LEU A 15 10.75 15.29 27.46
C LEU A 15 11.45 14.00 27.92
N SER A 16 11.07 12.87 27.34
CA SER A 16 11.76 11.61 27.59
C SER A 16 13.02 11.52 26.71
N THR A 17 14.20 11.60 27.33
CA THR A 17 15.48 11.52 26.60
C THR A 17 15.72 10.15 25.98
N GLY A 18 15.16 9.07 26.54
CA GLY A 18 15.30 7.72 25.99
C GLY A 18 14.39 7.43 24.79
N LYS A 19 13.26 8.15 24.65
CA LYS A 19 12.36 8.01 23.50
C LYS A 19 12.66 9.01 22.39
N THR A 20 13.34 10.11 22.73
CA THR A 20 13.64 11.18 21.80
C THR A 20 14.95 10.88 21.07
N VAL A 21 14.86 10.80 19.76
CA VAL A 21 15.99 10.50 18.89
C VAL A 21 16.22 11.67 17.95
N SER A 22 17.47 11.93 17.61
CA SER A 22 17.85 12.92 16.60
C SER A 22 18.18 12.24 15.28
N ALA A 23 17.75 12.84 14.17
CA ALA A 23 18.09 12.42 12.81
C ALA A 23 18.17 13.65 11.90
N ALA A 24 19.08 13.61 10.92
CA ALA A 24 19.22 14.63 9.89
C ALA A 24 18.75 14.07 8.54
N TYR A 25 17.94 14.84 7.82
CA TYR A 25 17.48 14.47 6.48
C TYR A 25 18.10 15.40 5.45
N HIS A 26 18.91 14.84 4.56
CA HIS A 26 19.59 15.59 3.51
C HIS A 26 20.01 14.68 2.36
N LEU A 27 20.14 15.27 1.17
CA LEU A 27 20.55 14.58 -0.05
C LEU A 27 22.08 14.46 -0.17
N CYS A 28 22.84 15.34 0.49
CA CYS A 28 24.30 15.38 0.39
C CYS A 28 24.95 14.06 0.85
N ASN A 29 25.63 13.35 -0.07
CA ASN A 29 26.29 12.08 0.23
C ASN A 29 27.56 12.24 1.07
N GLY A 30 28.28 13.36 0.95
CA GLY A 30 29.48 13.62 1.76
C GLY A 30 29.19 13.70 3.26
N GLU A 31 27.98 14.13 3.63
CA GLU A 31 27.53 14.22 5.03
C GLU A 31 26.76 12.97 5.50
N ALA A 32 26.81 11.86 4.74
CA ALA A 32 26.03 10.66 5.06
C ALA A 32 26.21 10.12 6.48
N LYS A 33 27.42 10.30 7.02
CA LYS A 33 27.85 9.82 8.34
C LYS A 33 27.84 10.92 9.40
N ARG A 34 27.33 12.12 9.06
CA ARG A 34 27.30 13.23 9.98
C ARG A 34 26.32 12.92 11.10
N GLU A 35 26.84 12.85 12.32
CA GLU A 35 26.01 12.72 13.51
C GLU A 35 25.62 14.11 14.04
N LEU A 36 24.37 14.25 14.47
CA LEU A 36 23.93 15.45 15.17
C LEU A 36 24.25 15.33 16.66
N SER A 37 25.04 16.25 17.20
CA SER A 37 25.32 16.37 18.63
C SER A 37 24.25 17.24 19.31
N VAL A 38 23.06 16.67 19.50
CA VAL A 38 21.94 17.37 20.17
C VAL A 38 21.86 16.93 21.62
N SER A 39 21.88 17.88 22.56
CA SER A 39 21.68 17.64 23.99
C SER A 39 20.41 18.32 24.51
N VAL A 40 19.73 17.65 25.46
CA VAL A 40 18.59 18.18 26.21
C VAL A 40 18.87 17.95 27.69
N ASP A 41 18.78 19.02 28.50
CA ASP A 41 19.01 18.96 29.96
C ASP A 41 20.33 18.22 30.33
N ASN A 42 21.42 18.59 29.65
CA ASN A 42 22.77 18.00 29.76
C ASN A 42 22.87 16.49 29.41
N LYS A 43 21.85 15.89 28.80
CA LYS A 43 21.89 14.52 28.26
C LYS A 43 21.96 14.55 26.74
N ARG A 44 22.93 13.85 26.15
CA ARG A 44 23.05 13.69 24.69
C ARG A 44 21.92 12.78 24.19
N LEU A 45 21.21 13.22 23.15
CA LEU A 45 20.22 12.39 22.46
C LEU A 45 20.92 11.39 21.55
N GLU A 46 20.34 10.20 21.43
CA GLU A 46 20.79 9.20 20.48
C GLU A 46 20.60 9.71 19.05
N HIS A 47 21.59 9.45 18.19
CA HIS A 47 21.48 9.72 16.76
C HIS A 47 21.16 8.42 16.03
N GLN A 48 20.02 8.36 15.34
CA GLN A 48 19.67 7.20 14.52
C GLN A 48 19.57 7.62 13.06
N LEU A 49 20.20 6.84 12.18
CA LEU A 49 20.24 7.10 10.73
C LEU A 49 18.89 6.86 10.03
N ALA A 50 18.07 5.97 10.59
CA ALA A 50 16.77 5.61 10.02
C ALA A 50 15.72 5.39 11.12
N PRO A 51 15.33 6.45 11.85
CA PRO A 51 14.36 6.33 12.93
C PRO A 51 12.99 5.91 12.39
N LYS A 52 12.22 5.24 13.25
CA LYS A 52 10.86 4.81 12.93
C LYS A 52 9.86 5.83 13.50
N TYR A 53 9.10 6.48 12.61
CA TYR A 53 8.07 7.45 12.97
C TYR A 53 6.70 6.96 12.49
N LEU A 54 5.74 6.83 13.41
CA LEU A 54 4.37 6.36 13.13
C LEU A 54 4.26 5.04 12.32
N GLY A 55 5.29 4.18 12.41
CA GLY A 55 5.36 2.93 11.64
C GLY A 55 6.17 2.99 10.35
N VAL A 56 6.57 4.19 9.91
CA VAL A 56 7.41 4.43 8.73
C VAL A 56 8.87 4.58 9.13
N ARG A 57 9.79 3.94 8.40
CA ARG A 57 11.23 4.22 8.56
C ARG A 57 11.63 5.34 7.62
N LEU A 58 12.20 6.40 8.19
CA LEU A 58 12.64 7.57 7.47
C LEU A 58 14.14 7.45 7.18
N ASP A 59 14.51 7.17 5.94
CA ASP A 59 15.91 7.17 5.50
C ASP A 59 16.42 8.61 5.36
N ARG A 60 17.74 8.83 5.47
CA ARG A 60 18.39 10.15 5.33
C ARG A 60 17.93 10.97 4.11
N THR A 61 17.80 10.32 2.95
CA THR A 61 17.39 10.96 1.69
C THR A 61 15.88 10.93 1.47
N LEU A 62 15.11 10.43 2.44
CA LEU A 62 13.66 10.18 2.33
C LEU A 62 13.29 9.36 1.07
N SER A 63 14.16 8.41 0.68
CA SER A 63 13.88 7.48 -0.42
C SER A 63 12.97 6.33 0.00
N TYR A 64 12.81 6.09 1.30
CA TYR A 64 11.99 5.01 1.88
C TYR A 64 12.37 3.60 1.40
N LYS A 65 13.60 3.40 0.93
CA LYS A 65 14.05 2.12 0.37
C LYS A 65 13.92 1.00 1.40
N ARG A 66 14.40 1.25 2.63
CA ARG A 66 14.34 0.25 3.71
C ARG A 66 12.90 -0.01 4.14
N HIS A 67 12.10 1.05 4.24
CA HIS A 67 10.69 0.92 4.61
C HIS A 67 9.90 0.09 3.60
N LEU A 68 10.10 0.32 2.30
CA LEU A 68 9.38 -0.38 1.24
C LEU A 68 9.73 -1.87 1.18
N GLU A 69 10.96 -2.28 1.50
CA GLU A 69 11.30 -3.71 1.64
C GLU A 69 10.57 -4.37 2.82
N GLU A 70 10.38 -3.65 3.94
CA GLU A 70 9.60 -4.18 5.06
C GLU A 70 8.11 -4.30 4.72
N VAL A 71 7.55 -3.29 4.04
CA VAL A 71 6.17 -3.31 3.57
C VAL A 71 5.99 -4.46 2.58
N ARG A 72 6.92 -4.63 1.64
CA ARG A 72 6.98 -5.76 0.71
C ARG A 72 6.92 -7.09 1.44
N ALA A 73 7.76 -7.30 2.44
CA ALA A 73 7.79 -8.55 3.22
C ALA A 73 6.45 -8.79 3.96
N LYS A 74 5.91 -7.75 4.61
CA LYS A 74 4.61 -7.83 5.30
C LYS A 74 3.47 -8.18 4.35
N VAL A 75 3.40 -7.50 3.20
CA VAL A 75 2.36 -7.72 2.20
C VAL A 75 2.50 -9.12 1.59
N THR A 76 3.72 -9.57 1.30
CA THR A 76 3.98 -10.92 0.78
C THR A 76 3.46 -12.01 1.73
N ALA A 77 3.71 -11.86 3.04
CA ALA A 77 3.19 -12.77 4.05
C ALA A 77 1.65 -12.79 4.10
N ARG A 78 0.99 -11.65 3.86
CA ARG A 78 -0.47 -11.58 3.81
C ARG A 78 -1.03 -12.20 2.52
N VAL A 79 -0.37 -11.98 1.39
CA VAL A 79 -0.74 -12.58 0.10
C VAL A 79 -0.59 -14.10 0.13
N SER A 80 0.44 -14.63 0.80
CA SER A 80 0.59 -16.09 0.93
C SER A 80 -0.54 -16.73 1.74
N LEU A 81 -1.08 -16.02 2.74
CA LEU A 81 -2.28 -16.46 3.47
C LEU A 81 -3.51 -16.46 2.55
N ILE A 82 -3.76 -15.38 1.81
CA ILE A 82 -4.86 -15.31 0.84
C ILE A 82 -4.77 -16.44 -0.20
N ARG A 83 -3.56 -16.69 -0.71
CA ARG A 83 -3.32 -17.77 -1.67
C ARG A 83 -3.66 -19.15 -1.11
N ARG A 84 -3.38 -19.39 0.17
CA ARG A 84 -3.76 -20.64 0.86
C ARG A 84 -5.27 -20.76 1.03
N LEU A 85 -5.97 -19.66 1.31
CA LEU A 85 -7.43 -19.65 1.42
C LEU A 85 -8.11 -19.91 0.06
N ALA A 86 -7.53 -19.39 -1.02
CA ALA A 86 -8.03 -19.54 -2.37
C ALA A 86 -7.85 -20.99 -2.91
N GLY A 87 -6.65 -21.57 -2.73
CA GLY A 87 -6.31 -22.89 -3.29
C GLY A 87 -6.79 -24.13 -2.52
N THR A 88 -7.76 -24.03 -1.61
CA THR A 88 -8.28 -25.20 -0.87
C THR A 88 -9.55 -25.75 -1.51
N THR A 89 -9.74 -27.08 -1.47
CA THR A 89 -10.87 -27.78 -2.12
C THR A 89 -12.24 -27.29 -1.63
N TRP A 90 -12.33 -26.85 -0.37
CA TRP A 90 -13.49 -26.20 0.25
C TRP A 90 -13.32 -24.68 0.38
N GLY A 91 -12.62 -24.08 -0.58
CA GLY A 91 -12.09 -22.72 -0.53
C GLY A 91 -13.08 -21.64 -0.13
N ALA A 92 -12.54 -20.53 0.36
CA ALA A 92 -13.32 -19.38 0.76
C ALA A 92 -14.08 -18.80 -0.45
N SER A 93 -15.31 -18.31 -0.21
CA SER A 93 -16.09 -17.65 -1.28
C SER A 93 -15.33 -16.45 -1.87
N ALA A 94 -15.54 -16.15 -3.15
CA ALA A 94 -14.91 -15.00 -3.82
C ALA A 94 -15.15 -13.68 -3.05
N ARG A 95 -16.36 -13.49 -2.51
CA ARG A 95 -16.69 -12.33 -1.66
C ARG A 95 -15.81 -12.28 -0.41
N THR A 96 -15.63 -13.42 0.26
CA THR A 96 -14.77 -13.52 1.46
C THR A 96 -13.31 -13.25 1.11
N LEU A 97 -12.80 -13.77 -0.02
CA LEU A 97 -11.44 -13.53 -0.48
C LEU A 97 -11.20 -12.05 -0.82
N ARG A 98 -12.15 -11.39 -1.49
CA ARG A 98 -12.09 -9.95 -1.81
C ARG A 98 -12.03 -9.10 -0.53
N ILE A 99 -12.94 -9.34 0.41
CA ILE A 99 -12.96 -8.62 1.70
C ILE A 99 -11.67 -8.88 2.49
N SER A 100 -11.24 -10.13 2.57
CA SER A 100 -10.03 -10.52 3.31
C SER A 100 -8.78 -9.88 2.70
N THR A 101 -8.70 -9.83 1.37
CA THR A 101 -7.57 -9.20 0.69
C THR A 101 -7.57 -7.70 0.90
N GLN A 102 -8.72 -7.04 0.85
CA GLN A 102 -8.84 -5.62 1.19
C GLN A 102 -8.43 -5.33 2.65
N ALA A 103 -8.94 -6.12 3.58
CA ALA A 103 -8.70 -5.95 5.01
C ALA A 103 -7.24 -6.25 5.40
N LEU A 104 -6.58 -7.19 4.74
CA LEU A 104 -5.23 -7.61 5.09
C LEU A 104 -4.18 -6.98 4.17
N VAL A 105 -4.29 -7.13 2.86
CA VAL A 105 -3.25 -6.68 1.93
C VAL A 105 -3.30 -5.18 1.75
N PHE A 106 -4.46 -4.64 1.34
CA PHE A 106 -4.59 -3.22 1.02
C PHE A 106 -4.46 -2.34 2.26
N SER A 107 -5.01 -2.72 3.41
CA SER A 107 -4.85 -1.94 4.65
C SER A 107 -3.38 -1.71 5.04
N ALA A 108 -2.51 -2.71 4.87
CA ALA A 108 -1.08 -2.57 5.17
C ALA A 108 -0.32 -1.76 4.11
N ALA A 109 -0.69 -1.91 2.84
CA ALA A 109 -0.06 -1.16 1.76
C ALA A 109 -0.47 0.32 1.83
N GLU A 110 -1.75 0.61 2.02
CA GLU A 110 -2.30 1.96 1.90
C GLU A 110 -2.03 2.85 3.12
N TYR A 111 -1.82 2.28 4.32
CA TYR A 111 -1.64 3.05 5.55
C TYR A 111 -0.55 4.15 5.46
N CYS A 112 0.56 3.86 4.78
CA CYS A 112 1.66 4.83 4.60
C CYS A 112 1.84 5.31 3.15
N ALA A 113 0.95 4.92 2.24
CA ALA A 113 1.03 5.26 0.82
C ALA A 113 1.27 6.76 0.54
N PRO A 114 0.58 7.73 1.18
CA PRO A 114 0.80 9.16 0.87
C PRO A 114 2.23 9.63 1.16
N VAL A 115 2.96 8.95 2.04
CA VAL A 115 4.32 9.32 2.44
C VAL A 115 5.35 8.86 1.41
N TRP A 116 5.18 7.64 0.87
CA TRP A 116 6.16 7.00 0.00
C TRP A 116 5.72 6.86 -1.46
N SER A 117 4.49 7.23 -1.83
CA SER A 117 3.94 7.09 -3.19
C SER A 117 4.81 7.71 -4.28
N ARG A 118 5.53 8.80 -3.94
CA ARG A 118 6.46 9.48 -4.85
C ARG A 118 7.90 8.93 -4.82
N SER A 119 8.15 7.86 -4.08
CA SER A 119 9.47 7.22 -4.02
C SER A 119 9.81 6.50 -5.33
N PRO A 120 11.07 6.49 -5.77
CA PRO A 120 11.51 5.68 -6.91
C PRO A 120 11.42 4.17 -6.65
N HIS A 121 11.27 3.74 -5.40
CA HIS A 121 11.29 2.33 -5.00
C HIS A 121 9.91 1.68 -4.87
N VAL A 122 8.83 2.39 -5.21
CA VAL A 122 7.44 1.89 -5.12
C VAL A 122 7.22 0.65 -5.99
N LYS A 123 7.91 0.57 -7.13
CA LYS A 123 7.91 -0.57 -8.06
C LYS A 123 8.25 -1.93 -7.43
N LYS A 124 8.74 -1.96 -6.19
CA LYS A 124 9.01 -3.19 -5.44
C LYS A 124 7.78 -3.78 -4.76
N VAL A 125 6.80 -2.95 -4.41
CA VAL A 125 5.58 -3.35 -3.71
C VAL A 125 4.47 -3.66 -4.72
N ASP A 126 4.38 -2.89 -5.80
CA ASP A 126 3.35 -3.04 -6.84
C ASP A 126 3.20 -4.47 -7.39
N PRO A 127 4.29 -5.22 -7.70
CA PRO A 127 4.16 -6.57 -8.25
C PRO A 127 3.44 -7.54 -7.31
N ILE A 128 3.56 -7.34 -5.99
CA ILE A 128 2.93 -8.22 -5.00
C ILE A 128 1.47 -7.85 -4.83
N ILE A 129 1.14 -6.55 -4.85
CA ILE A 129 -0.26 -6.10 -4.85
C ILE A 129 -0.95 -6.60 -6.12
N ASN A 130 -0.30 -6.52 -7.27
CA ASN A 130 -0.81 -7.05 -8.54
C ASN A 130 -1.00 -8.57 -8.51
N ASN A 131 -0.11 -9.30 -7.83
CA ASN A 131 -0.29 -10.74 -7.60
C ASN A 131 -1.51 -11.04 -6.72
N ALA A 132 -1.72 -10.25 -5.66
CA ALA A 132 -2.91 -10.38 -4.82
C ALA A 132 -4.20 -10.16 -5.60
N LEU A 133 -4.23 -9.13 -6.47
CA LEU A 133 -5.37 -8.85 -7.34
C LEU A 133 -5.65 -10.00 -8.30
N ARG A 134 -4.62 -10.58 -8.91
CA ARG A 134 -4.77 -11.74 -9.81
C ARG A 134 -5.42 -12.94 -9.12
N ILE A 135 -5.09 -13.20 -7.85
CA ILE A 135 -5.70 -14.28 -7.07
C ILE A 135 -7.19 -14.03 -6.84
N ILE A 136 -7.61 -12.78 -6.65
CA ILE A 136 -9.05 -12.49 -6.46
C ILE A 136 -9.81 -12.64 -7.79
N THR A 137 -9.23 -12.14 -8.89
CA THR A 137 -9.91 -12.13 -10.19
C THR A 137 -10.09 -13.53 -10.77
N VAL A 138 -9.13 -14.44 -10.59
CA VAL A 138 -9.23 -15.82 -11.11
C VAL A 138 -10.36 -16.56 -10.40
N GLU A 139 -10.47 -16.41 -9.08
CA GLU A 139 -11.49 -17.09 -8.28
C GLU A 139 -12.89 -16.55 -8.55
N GLU A 140 -13.04 -15.26 -8.87
CA GLU A 140 -14.31 -14.70 -9.32
C GLU A 140 -14.80 -15.34 -10.63
N GLU A 141 -13.90 -15.57 -11.60
CA GLU A 141 -14.23 -16.25 -12.86
C GLU A 141 -14.54 -17.76 -12.68
N GLU A 142 -13.82 -18.44 -11.78
CA GLU A 142 -14.07 -19.86 -11.48
C GLU A 142 -15.40 -20.07 -10.74
N VAL A 143 -15.76 -19.17 -9.82
CA VAL A 143 -17.07 -19.18 -9.16
C VAL A 143 -18.19 -18.91 -10.17
N GLY A 144 -17.99 -17.97 -11.10
CA GLY A 144 -18.92 -17.73 -12.21
C GLY A 144 -19.17 -18.99 -13.04
N ARG A 145 -18.10 -19.72 -13.41
CA ARG A 145 -18.20 -21.01 -14.11
C ARG A 145 -18.88 -22.10 -13.28
N ARG A 146 -18.63 -22.16 -11.97
CA ARG A 146 -19.27 -23.14 -11.07
C ARG A 146 -20.75 -22.87 -10.89
N CYS A 147 -21.15 -21.61 -10.74
CA CYS A 147 -22.55 -21.20 -10.62
C CYS A 147 -23.32 -21.34 -11.93
N LEU A 148 -22.65 -21.14 -13.07
CA LEU A 148 -23.25 -21.33 -14.41
C LEU A 148 -23.18 -22.79 -14.90
N GLY A 149 -22.45 -23.67 -14.21
CA GLY A 149 -22.39 -25.11 -14.47
C GLY A 149 -23.65 -25.91 -14.07
N GLY A 150 -24.72 -25.23 -13.69
CA GLY A 150 -26.05 -25.82 -13.45
C GLY A 150 -26.98 -25.83 -14.68
N PHE A 151 -26.50 -25.46 -15.87
CA PHE A 151 -27.28 -25.51 -17.11
C PHE A 151 -26.51 -26.30 -18.17
N GLU A 152 -26.79 -27.59 -18.28
CA GLU A 152 -26.45 -28.36 -19.47
C GLU A 152 -27.22 -27.78 -20.67
N SER A 153 -26.50 -27.32 -21.68
CA SER A 153 -27.00 -27.38 -23.06
C SER A 153 -25.84 -27.33 -24.04
N THR A 154 -25.61 -28.49 -24.65
CA THR A 154 -25.15 -28.74 -26.01
C THR A 154 -24.76 -27.53 -26.88
N GLY A 155 -23.57 -27.62 -27.48
CA GLY A 155 -23.43 -27.32 -28.90
C GLY A 155 -22.76 -25.99 -29.27
N CYS A 156 -21.64 -26.15 -29.99
CA CYS A 156 -21.14 -25.29 -31.06
C CYS A 156 -20.41 -23.97 -30.69
N GLY A 157 -19.21 -23.84 -31.23
CA GLY A 157 -18.73 -22.56 -31.75
C GLY A 157 -17.60 -21.90 -30.97
N LYS A 158 -16.40 -21.91 -31.57
CA LYS A 158 -15.25 -21.06 -31.21
C LYS A 158 -15.70 -19.60 -31.01
N GLY A 159 -15.43 -19.06 -29.83
CA GLY A 159 -15.51 -17.64 -29.54
C GLY A 159 -14.68 -17.31 -28.31
N ARG A 160 -13.45 -16.82 -28.50
CA ARG A 160 -12.77 -16.01 -27.48
C ARG A 160 -13.66 -14.80 -27.17
N ILE A 161 -13.52 -14.26 -25.95
CA ILE A 161 -13.70 -12.85 -25.51
C ILE A 161 -14.44 -12.87 -24.17
N LEU A 162 -13.74 -12.65 -23.06
CA LEU A 162 -13.57 -11.32 -22.44
C LEU A 162 -14.91 -10.66 -22.11
N PHE A 163 -15.65 -11.19 -21.14
CA PHE A 163 -16.78 -10.51 -20.52
C PHE A 163 -16.96 -11.13 -19.13
N PHE A 164 -16.43 -10.52 -18.06
CA PHE A 164 -17.05 -10.54 -16.72
C PHE A 164 -16.40 -9.66 -15.64
N LEU A 165 -15.45 -8.80 -15.99
CA LEU A 165 -15.12 -7.64 -15.17
C LEU A 165 -14.99 -6.49 -16.14
N GLY A 166 -15.94 -5.55 -16.13
CA GLY A 166 -15.87 -4.29 -16.90
C GLY A 166 -14.74 -3.37 -16.38
N LEU A 167 -13.52 -3.89 -16.31
CA LEU A 167 -12.30 -3.14 -16.09
C LEU A 167 -11.56 -3.13 -17.43
N PRO A 168 -11.50 -2.00 -18.14
CA PRO A 168 -10.66 -1.91 -19.33
C PRO A 168 -9.20 -2.04 -18.87
N ILE A 169 -8.59 -3.19 -19.14
CA ILE A 169 -7.12 -3.32 -19.12
C ILE A 169 -6.65 -2.76 -20.46
N GLU A 170 -6.69 -1.44 -20.60
CA GLU A 170 -5.98 -0.76 -21.67
C GLU A 170 -4.48 -0.79 -21.36
N ARG A 171 -3.75 -1.40 -22.30
CA ARG A 171 -2.29 -1.41 -22.34
C ARG A 171 -1.78 -0.05 -22.82
N GLU A 172 -1.89 0.95 -21.99
CA GLU A 172 -1.24 2.24 -22.19
C GLU A 172 -0.22 2.43 -21.06
N GLY A 173 0.99 2.85 -21.40
CA GLY A 173 2.11 2.97 -20.46
C GLY A 173 1.86 4.01 -19.38
N PHE A 174 1.13 3.65 -18.33
CA PHE A 174 0.82 4.58 -17.25
C PHE A 174 1.87 4.50 -16.14
N GLY A 175 2.76 5.48 -16.17
CA GLY A 175 3.46 5.90 -14.97
C GLY A 175 2.44 6.17 -13.86
N PHE A 176 2.67 5.54 -12.70
CA PHE A 176 1.93 5.73 -11.45
C PHE A 176 1.83 7.22 -11.11
N LYS A 177 0.79 7.89 -11.61
CA LYS A 177 0.45 9.28 -11.28
C LYS A 177 -1.02 9.45 -10.89
N HIS A 178 -1.75 8.36 -10.67
CA HIS A 178 -3.11 8.42 -10.17
C HIS A 178 -3.24 7.59 -8.89
N ASP A 179 -3.94 8.17 -7.94
CA ASP A 179 -4.22 7.67 -6.60
C ASP A 179 -5.26 6.53 -6.71
N ILE A 180 -4.81 5.36 -7.16
CA ILE A 180 -5.65 4.16 -7.39
C ILE A 180 -6.46 3.77 -6.14
N SER A 181 -5.98 4.15 -4.94
CA SER A 181 -6.60 3.79 -3.66
C SER A 181 -7.94 4.48 -3.40
N VAL A 182 -8.16 5.72 -3.89
CA VAL A 182 -9.46 6.40 -3.74
C VAL A 182 -10.48 5.86 -4.75
N GLU A 183 -10.02 5.56 -5.96
CA GLU A 183 -10.85 5.13 -7.08
C GLU A 183 -11.31 3.67 -6.95
N LEU A 184 -10.42 2.76 -6.52
CA LEU A 184 -10.85 1.40 -6.13
C LEU A 184 -11.82 1.45 -4.96
N ARG A 185 -11.60 2.33 -3.97
CA ARG A 185 -12.48 2.42 -2.79
C ARG A 185 -13.85 3.06 -3.12
N ARG A 186 -13.99 3.75 -4.26
CA ARG A 186 -15.26 4.23 -4.83
C ARG A 186 -15.97 3.17 -5.67
N LEU A 187 -15.26 2.49 -6.57
CA LEU A 187 -15.81 1.39 -7.38
C LEU A 187 -16.23 0.16 -6.55
N LEU A 188 -15.56 -0.09 -5.41
CA LEU A 188 -15.92 -1.20 -4.52
C LEU A 188 -17.12 -0.86 -3.60
N ARG A 189 -17.64 0.39 -3.58
CA ARG A 189 -18.69 0.85 -2.64
C ARG A 189 -20.12 0.78 -3.21
N ASP A 190 -20.31 0.77 -4.52
CA ASP A 190 -21.65 0.66 -5.13
C ASP A 190 -21.66 -0.35 -6.31
N PRO A 191 -22.38 -1.49 -6.21
CA PRO A 191 -22.39 -2.53 -7.23
C PRO A 191 -23.08 -2.19 -8.56
N ARG A 192 -23.62 -0.97 -8.74
CA ARG A 192 -24.50 -0.62 -9.88
C ARG A 192 -23.99 0.46 -10.83
N LEU A 193 -22.84 1.09 -10.57
CA LEU A 193 -22.29 2.14 -11.44
C LEU A 193 -21.43 1.54 -12.56
N THR A 194 -21.74 1.84 -13.82
CA THR A 194 -20.92 1.49 -14.98
C THR A 194 -19.97 2.64 -15.34
N PRO A 195 -18.85 2.38 -16.04
CA PRO A 195 -17.83 3.40 -16.35
C PRO A 195 -18.33 4.60 -17.20
N GLU A 196 -19.53 4.50 -17.77
CA GLU A 196 -20.10 5.48 -18.71
C GLU A 196 -20.73 6.70 -18.02
N ASP A 197 -21.01 6.61 -16.71
CA ASP A 197 -21.64 7.69 -15.94
C ASP A 197 -20.66 8.78 -15.45
N TYR A 198 -19.36 8.65 -15.74
CA TYR A 198 -18.34 9.56 -15.19
C TYR A 198 -17.88 10.62 -16.20
N ARG A 199 -18.25 11.89 -15.96
CA ARG A 199 -17.56 13.04 -16.58
C ARG A 199 -16.34 13.43 -15.74
N PRO A 200 -15.15 13.57 -16.33
CA PRO A 200 -13.95 13.98 -15.60
C PRO A 200 -14.07 15.43 -15.12
N VAL A 201 -13.78 15.66 -13.82
CA VAL A 201 -13.50 17.00 -13.30
C VAL A 201 -12.02 17.25 -13.54
N GLU A 202 -11.72 18.05 -14.54
CA GLU A 202 -10.35 18.50 -14.83
C GLU A 202 -9.83 19.33 -13.65
N TYR A 203 -8.81 18.83 -12.96
CA TYR A 203 -7.97 19.67 -12.12
C TYR A 203 -6.71 20.01 -12.89
N THR A 204 -6.67 21.24 -13.37
CA THR A 204 -5.52 21.83 -14.05
C THR A 204 -4.28 21.87 -13.15
N ARG A 205 -3.15 21.78 -13.85
CA ARG A 205 -1.75 21.64 -13.42
C ARG A 205 -1.26 22.64 -12.38
#